data_AF-A0A0F9IK93-F1
#
_entry.id   AF-A0A0F9IK93-F1
#
_cell.length_a   1.000
_cell.length_b   1.000
_cell.length_c   1.000
_cell.angle_alpha   90.00
_cell.angle_beta   90.00
_cell.angle_gamma   90.00
#
_symmetry.space_group_name_H-M   'P 1'
#
loop_
_entity.id
_entity.type
_entity.pdbx_description
1 polymer ?
#
loop_
_entity_poly.entity_id
_entity_poly.type
_entity_poly.pdbx_seq_one_letter_code
_entity_poly.pdbx_strand_id
1 'polypeptide(L)'
;MSQKDTSLERSNIFYFTFKKLKQNGKKFYDKATEPKVVKISIYISLATFLPGLIIGIIVAMNFGPIPNYSLWFNYISDLGSIQYTPAPFILDFTCIVSSIFIIPLILNLSRLYSSNMVENIDNSRRTFQIIRARRVFGYIGVSFLFLGVIGMFFVGIFSEDRSPLSFHYIFATLTFVGFAFGAFFTGVAIVLKRKLFPKIVGYFMILGPSSASIFFLIAPQPLTRQFLEWIMLFSALMWYYTIVWITLQKLNTLLFFNPNFKW
;
A
#
# COMPACT_ATOMS: atom_id res chain seq x y z
N MET A 1 49.86 15.91 13.87
CA MET A 1 48.77 15.49 12.96
C MET A 1 47.67 16.53 13.09
N SER A 2 47.39 17.28 12.03
CA SER A 2 46.59 18.51 12.10
C SER A 2 45.09 18.19 12.20
N GLN A 3 44.34 18.96 12.97
CA GLN A 3 42.85 18.90 13.03
C GLN A 3 42.20 18.95 11.64
N LYS A 4 42.88 19.56 10.65
CA LYS A 4 42.45 19.61 9.24
C LYS A 4 42.54 18.26 8.51
N ASP A 5 43.49 17.39 8.85
CA ASP A 5 43.65 16.09 8.19
C ASP A 5 42.52 15.14 8.62
N THR A 6 42.13 15.22 9.90
CA THR A 6 41.02 14.43 10.45
C THR A 6 39.63 14.83 9.94
N SER A 7 39.45 16.07 9.46
CA SER A 7 38.15 16.54 8.94
C SER A 7 37.95 16.13 7.46
N LEU A 8 39.02 16.16 6.66
CA LEU A 8 39.04 15.68 5.27
C LEU A 8 38.83 14.16 5.18
N GLU A 9 39.43 13.36 6.07
CA GLU A 9 39.19 11.92 6.13
C GLU A 9 37.73 11.61 6.51
N ARG A 10 37.17 12.31 7.50
CA ARG A 10 35.75 12.13 7.89
C ARG A 10 34.79 12.53 6.77
N SER A 11 35.07 13.61 6.03
CA SER A 11 34.23 14.01 4.88
C SER A 11 34.28 12.96 3.76
N ASN A 12 35.46 12.37 3.52
CA ASN A 12 35.61 11.31 2.53
C ASN A 12 34.87 10.03 2.94
N ILE A 13 34.97 9.59 4.19
CA ILE A 13 34.25 8.41 4.70
C ILE A 13 32.72 8.61 4.59
N PHE A 14 32.21 9.77 4.99
CA PHE A 14 30.77 10.07 4.89
C PHE A 14 30.31 10.08 3.42
N TYR A 15 31.07 10.71 2.54
CA TYR A 15 30.78 10.73 1.10
C TYR A 15 30.76 9.32 0.50
N PHE A 16 31.77 8.49 0.78
CA PHE A 16 31.82 7.10 0.28
C PHE A 16 30.67 6.26 0.84
N THR A 17 30.35 6.41 2.13
CA THR A 17 29.23 5.71 2.77
C THR A 17 27.90 6.09 2.13
N PHE A 18 27.64 7.40 1.95
CA PHE A 18 26.44 7.90 1.29
C PHE A 18 26.34 7.44 -0.16
N LYS A 19 27.45 7.49 -0.92
CA LYS A 19 27.51 7.01 -2.31
C LYS A 19 27.21 5.51 -2.38
N LYS A 20 27.78 4.70 -1.48
CA LYS A 20 27.52 3.26 -1.39
C LYS A 20 26.07 2.95 -1.03
N LEU A 21 25.50 3.65 -0.04
CA LEU A 21 24.08 3.54 0.32
C LEU A 21 23.17 3.87 -0.86
N LYS A 22 23.44 4.97 -1.58
CA LYS A 22 22.69 5.35 -2.78
C LYS A 22 22.77 4.30 -3.89
N GLN A 23 23.96 3.74 -4.14
CA GLN A 23 24.15 2.69 -5.14
C GLN A 23 23.42 1.39 -4.75
N ASN A 24 23.52 0.98 -3.49
CA ASN A 24 22.82 -0.20 -2.98
C ASN A 24 21.30 -0.02 -3.01
N GLY A 25 20.81 1.16 -2.60
CA GLY A 25 19.39 1.51 -2.68
C GLY A 25 18.87 1.49 -4.11
N LYS A 26 19.65 2.00 -5.07
CA LYS A 26 19.30 1.90 -6.49
C LYS A 26 19.22 0.43 -6.96
N LYS A 27 20.22 -0.39 -6.64
CA LYS A 27 20.22 -1.83 -7.01
C LYS A 27 19.01 -2.56 -6.43
N PHE A 28 18.70 -2.31 -5.15
CA PHE A 28 17.52 -2.88 -4.49
C PHE A 28 16.23 -2.42 -5.19
N TYR A 29 16.09 -1.11 -5.41
CA TYR A 29 14.94 -0.53 -6.09
C TYR A 29 14.75 -1.13 -7.48
N ASP A 30 15.81 -1.23 -8.28
CA ASP A 30 15.78 -1.79 -9.62
C ASP A 30 15.34 -3.25 -9.61
N LYS A 31 15.88 -4.06 -8.70
CA LYS A 31 15.50 -5.47 -8.53
C LYS A 31 14.06 -5.63 -8.04
N ALA A 32 13.65 -4.87 -7.02
CA ALA A 32 12.31 -4.96 -6.44
C ALA A 32 11.20 -4.53 -7.41
N THR A 33 11.54 -3.75 -8.44
CA THR A 33 10.61 -3.27 -9.47
C THR A 33 10.79 -4.00 -10.80
N GLU A 34 11.58 -5.07 -10.86
CA GLU A 34 11.64 -5.93 -12.04
C GLU A 34 10.25 -6.51 -12.33
N PRO A 35 9.79 -6.53 -13.60
CA PRO A 35 8.46 -7.01 -13.97
C PRO A 35 8.09 -8.37 -13.39
N LYS A 36 9.05 -9.31 -13.39
CA LYS A 36 8.87 -10.66 -12.83
C LYS A 36 8.64 -10.63 -11.31
N VAL A 37 9.44 -9.84 -10.59
CA VAL A 37 9.32 -9.67 -9.14
C VAL A 37 7.98 -9.04 -8.78
N VAL A 38 7.60 -7.96 -9.46
CA VAL A 38 6.31 -7.29 -9.22
C VAL A 38 5.14 -8.23 -9.50
N LYS A 39 5.17 -8.98 -10.62
CA LYS A 39 4.12 -9.95 -10.97
C LYS A 39 3.97 -11.07 -9.93
N ILE A 40 5.08 -11.68 -9.50
CA ILE A 40 5.07 -12.72 -8.46
C ILE A 40 4.52 -12.16 -7.15
N SER A 41 4.98 -10.96 -6.76
CA SER A 41 4.56 -10.34 -5.50
C SER A 41 3.07 -10.01 -5.49
N ILE A 42 2.54 -9.52 -6.62
CA ILE A 42 1.10 -9.35 -6.81
C ILE A 42 0.35 -10.67 -6.61
N TYR A 43 0.76 -11.76 -7.27
CA TYR A 43 0.06 -13.04 -7.14
C TYR A 43 0.07 -13.57 -5.72
N ILE A 44 1.22 -13.47 -5.02
CA ILE A 44 1.30 -13.89 -3.63
C ILE A 44 0.36 -13.04 -2.78
N SER A 45 0.39 -11.71 -2.90
CA SER A 45 -0.50 -10.82 -2.16
C SER A 45 -1.99 -11.11 -2.42
N LEU A 46 -2.37 -11.40 -3.67
CA LEU A 46 -3.75 -11.76 -4.02
C LEU A 46 -4.16 -13.13 -3.45
N ALA A 47 -3.25 -14.10 -3.45
CA ALA A 47 -3.47 -15.43 -2.92
C ALA A 47 -3.50 -15.46 -1.38
N THR A 48 -2.89 -14.47 -0.73
CA THR A 48 -2.85 -14.39 0.73
C THR A 48 -3.97 -13.52 1.29
N PHE A 49 -4.11 -12.26 0.84
CA PHE A 49 -4.93 -11.28 1.56
C PHE A 49 -6.42 -11.62 1.57
N LEU A 50 -7.07 -11.62 0.41
CA LEU A 50 -8.51 -11.84 0.33
C LEU A 50 -8.92 -13.27 0.69
N PRO A 51 -8.22 -14.33 0.22
CA PRO A 51 -8.53 -15.69 0.65
C PRO A 51 -8.32 -15.87 2.16
N GLY A 52 -7.24 -15.35 2.73
CA GLY A 52 -6.97 -15.41 4.18
C GLY A 52 -8.04 -14.68 4.99
N LEU A 53 -8.47 -13.49 4.55
CA LEU A 53 -9.56 -12.75 5.17
C LEU A 53 -10.89 -13.51 5.10
N ILE A 54 -11.25 -14.05 3.93
CA ILE A 54 -12.49 -14.84 3.76
C ILE A 54 -12.46 -16.09 4.65
N ILE A 55 -11.35 -16.81 4.69
CA ILE A 55 -11.18 -17.99 5.57
C ILE A 55 -11.32 -17.56 7.03
N GLY A 56 -10.68 -16.46 7.44
CA GLY A 56 -10.79 -15.93 8.80
C GLY A 56 -12.24 -15.62 9.20
N ILE A 57 -12.99 -14.96 8.31
CA ILE A 57 -14.42 -14.67 8.51
C ILE A 57 -15.22 -15.97 8.62
N ILE A 58 -15.05 -16.92 7.70
CA ILE A 58 -15.77 -18.21 7.73
C ILE A 58 -15.48 -18.95 9.04
N VAL A 59 -14.22 -18.96 9.47
CA VAL A 59 -13.82 -19.62 10.72
C VAL A 59 -14.47 -18.95 11.93
N ALA A 60 -14.43 -17.61 12.01
CA ALA A 60 -15.06 -16.87 13.11
C ALA A 60 -16.59 -17.06 13.14
N MET A 61 -17.26 -17.04 11.99
CA MET A 61 -18.73 -17.16 11.92
C MET A 61 -19.24 -18.57 12.28
N ASN A 62 -18.50 -19.62 11.92
CA ASN A 62 -18.98 -21.00 12.09
C ASN A 62 -18.38 -21.72 13.31
N PHE A 63 -17.19 -21.30 13.75
CA PHE A 63 -16.43 -21.98 14.80
C PHE A 63 -15.95 -21.01 15.90
N GLY A 64 -16.38 -19.74 15.86
CA GLY A 64 -16.09 -18.75 16.89
C GLY A 64 -16.65 -19.15 18.26
N PRO A 65 -15.93 -18.88 19.36
CA PRO A 65 -16.42 -19.18 20.71
C PRO A 65 -17.66 -18.35 21.08
N ILE A 66 -17.74 -17.12 20.58
CA ILE A 66 -18.90 -16.25 20.74
C ILE A 66 -19.86 -16.50 19.57
N PRO A 67 -21.14 -16.82 19.84
CA PRO A 67 -22.12 -16.97 18.79
C PRO A 67 -22.30 -15.62 18.06
N ASN A 68 -22.35 -15.68 16.73
CA ASN A 68 -22.73 -14.58 15.84
C ASN A 68 -21.65 -13.53 15.55
N TYR A 69 -20.41 -13.94 15.25
CA TYR A 69 -19.50 -13.04 14.54
C TYR A 69 -20.20 -12.49 13.29
N SER A 70 -20.24 -11.17 13.13
CA SER A 70 -20.81 -10.55 11.95
C SER A 70 -20.14 -9.23 11.63
N LEU A 71 -20.06 -8.93 10.33
CA LEU A 71 -19.45 -7.69 9.85
C LEU A 71 -20.21 -6.44 10.32
N TRP A 72 -21.46 -6.59 10.76
CA TRP A 72 -22.27 -5.49 11.26
C TRP A 72 -21.92 -5.11 12.70
N PHE A 73 -21.47 -6.07 13.51
CA PHE A 73 -21.28 -5.88 14.95
C PHE A 73 -19.84 -6.10 15.42
N ASN A 74 -18.95 -6.59 14.55
CA ASN A 74 -17.56 -6.91 14.88
C ASN A 74 -16.57 -6.15 14.00
N TYR A 75 -15.47 -5.72 14.61
CA TYR A 75 -14.35 -5.10 13.92
C TYR A 75 -13.57 -6.15 13.12
N ILE A 76 -12.75 -5.69 12.17
CA ILE A 76 -11.81 -6.56 11.45
C ILE A 76 -10.78 -7.13 12.43
N SER A 77 -10.33 -6.32 13.38
CA SER A 77 -9.36 -6.71 14.42
C SER A 77 -9.86 -7.84 15.33
N ASP A 78 -11.18 -8.01 15.47
CA ASP A 78 -11.78 -9.12 16.22
C ASP A 78 -11.36 -10.48 15.62
N LEU A 79 -11.06 -10.56 14.32
CA LEU A 79 -10.49 -11.77 13.69
C LEU A 79 -9.05 -12.07 14.15
N GLY A 80 -8.39 -11.16 14.86
CA GLY A 80 -7.10 -11.36 15.50
C GLY A 80 -7.21 -11.78 16.97
N SER A 81 -8.43 -11.97 17.50
CA SER A 81 -8.64 -12.34 18.91
C SER A 81 -9.22 -13.75 19.06
N ILE A 82 -8.66 -14.50 20.02
CA ILE A 82 -9.15 -15.81 20.48
C ILE A 82 -10.59 -15.71 20.99
N GLN A 83 -11.02 -14.52 21.45
CA GLN A 83 -12.38 -14.30 21.91
C GLN A 83 -13.41 -14.52 20.78
N TYR A 84 -13.07 -14.18 19.53
CA TYR A 84 -14.01 -14.24 18.40
C TYR A 84 -13.65 -15.31 17.37
N THR A 85 -12.39 -15.73 17.29
CA THR A 85 -11.96 -16.78 16.35
C THR A 85 -11.04 -17.79 17.03
N PRO A 86 -11.23 -19.10 16.78
CA PRO A 86 -10.29 -20.12 17.26
C PRO A 86 -8.94 -20.09 16.53
N ALA A 87 -8.83 -19.35 15.42
CA ALA A 87 -7.62 -19.29 14.58
C ALA A 87 -7.21 -17.83 14.26
N PRO A 88 -6.89 -17.00 15.27
CA PRO A 88 -6.55 -15.59 15.08
C PRO A 88 -5.29 -15.38 14.22
N PHE A 89 -4.38 -16.36 14.25
CA PHE A 89 -3.16 -16.35 13.46
C PHE A 89 -3.40 -16.24 11.94
N ILE A 90 -4.60 -16.57 11.45
CA ILE A 90 -4.95 -16.46 10.03
C ILE A 90 -4.92 -15.00 9.60
N LEU A 91 -5.57 -14.08 10.34
CA LEU A 91 -5.55 -12.66 10.02
C LEU A 91 -4.12 -12.11 10.12
N ASP A 92 -3.42 -12.46 11.20
CA ASP A 92 -2.07 -11.96 11.48
C ASP A 92 -1.07 -12.33 10.39
N PHE A 93 -1.04 -13.61 10.01
CA PHE A 93 -0.21 -14.11 8.92
C PHE A 93 -0.56 -13.43 7.61
N THR A 94 -1.86 -13.29 7.34
CA THR A 94 -2.37 -12.64 6.13
C THR A 94 -1.91 -11.19 6.03
N CYS A 95 -1.97 -10.42 7.11
CA CYS A 95 -1.50 -9.04 7.19
C CYS A 95 0.03 -8.93 7.00
N ILE A 96 0.81 -9.77 7.69
CA ILE A 96 2.27 -9.79 7.61
C ILE A 96 2.73 -10.13 6.20
N VAL A 97 2.24 -11.22 5.62
CA VAL A 97 2.71 -11.66 4.30
C VAL A 97 2.26 -10.69 3.21
N SER A 98 1.00 -10.25 3.24
CA SER A 98 0.49 -9.36 2.19
C SER A 98 1.20 -8.00 2.22
N SER A 99 1.48 -7.44 3.39
CA SER A 99 2.21 -6.18 3.52
C SER A 99 3.60 -6.25 2.86
N ILE A 100 4.37 -7.33 3.07
CA ILE A 100 5.68 -7.53 2.43
C ILE A 100 5.56 -7.55 0.91
N PHE A 101 4.61 -8.31 0.38
CA PHE A 101 4.47 -8.52 -1.07
C PHE A 101 3.76 -7.37 -1.81
N ILE A 102 3.14 -6.42 -1.08
CA ILE A 102 2.64 -5.17 -1.66
C ILE A 102 3.79 -4.16 -1.94
N ILE A 103 4.92 -4.26 -1.24
CA ILE A 103 6.05 -3.30 -1.38
C ILE A 103 6.56 -3.19 -2.84
N PRO A 104 6.85 -4.29 -3.57
CA PRO A 104 7.24 -4.24 -4.98
C PRO A 104 6.26 -3.47 -5.87
N LEU A 105 4.95 -3.62 -5.63
CA LEU A 105 3.92 -2.89 -6.37
C LEU A 105 3.97 -1.39 -6.08
N ILE A 106 4.12 -0.98 -4.81
CA ILE A 106 4.25 0.43 -4.43
C ILE A 106 5.49 1.06 -5.07
N LEU A 107 6.63 0.36 -5.05
CA LEU A 107 7.86 0.82 -5.70
C LEU A 107 7.69 0.94 -7.23
N ASN A 108 6.94 0.02 -7.85
CA ASN A 108 6.61 0.08 -9.26
C ASN A 108 5.72 1.30 -9.58
N LEU A 109 4.73 1.62 -8.73
CA LEU A 109 3.94 2.86 -8.87
C LEU A 109 4.83 4.11 -8.77
N SER A 110 5.79 4.13 -7.83
CA SER A 110 6.78 5.21 -7.73
C SER A 110 7.55 5.43 -9.03
N ARG A 111 7.95 4.33 -9.70
CA ARG A 111 8.63 4.38 -11.01
C ARG A 111 7.78 5.05 -12.09
N LEU A 112 6.48 4.78 -12.10
CA LEU A 112 5.55 5.39 -13.06
C LEU A 112 5.40 6.91 -12.87
N TYR A 113 5.65 7.40 -11.66
CA TYR A 113 5.68 8.84 -11.37
C TYR A 113 7.05 9.46 -11.65
N SER A 114 8.14 8.69 -11.54
CA SER A 114 9.51 9.17 -11.78
C SER A 114 9.91 9.19 -13.26
N SER A 115 9.36 8.30 -14.10
CA SER A 115 9.78 8.15 -15.49
C SER A 115 9.65 9.48 -16.25
N ASN A 116 10.80 10.02 -16.68
CA ASN A 116 10.90 11.16 -17.58
C ASN A 116 10.31 10.75 -18.92
N MET A 117 9.01 10.93 -19.11
CA MET A 117 8.45 10.85 -20.44
C MET A 117 8.85 12.12 -21.16
N VAL A 118 9.82 11.96 -22.06
CA VAL A 118 10.19 12.95 -23.08
C VAL A 118 8.91 13.26 -23.84
N GLU A 119 8.27 14.37 -23.51
CA GLU A 119 7.20 14.93 -24.32
C GLU A 119 7.84 16.00 -25.18
N ASN A 120 7.57 15.92 -26.48
CA ASN A 120 8.06 16.87 -27.48
C ASN A 120 7.88 18.31 -26.99
N ILE A 121 8.89 19.12 -27.29
CA ILE A 121 9.25 20.42 -26.70
C ILE A 121 8.24 21.54 -27.03
N ASP A 122 7.01 21.22 -27.44
CA ASP A 122 5.95 22.22 -27.71
C ASP A 122 5.06 22.54 -26.50
N ASN A 123 5.46 22.14 -25.28
CA ASN A 123 4.55 22.16 -24.15
C ASN A 123 4.44 23.54 -23.45
N SER A 124 3.23 24.10 -23.53
CA SER A 124 2.77 25.26 -22.75
C SER A 124 3.09 25.15 -21.25
N ARG A 125 3.27 26.31 -20.57
CA ARG A 125 3.48 26.44 -19.11
C ARG A 125 2.50 25.60 -18.27
N ARG A 126 1.28 25.41 -18.76
CA ARG A 126 0.21 24.60 -18.14
C ARG A 126 0.57 23.11 -18.10
N THR A 127 1.08 22.53 -19.18
CA THR A 127 1.43 21.10 -19.22
C THR A 127 2.56 20.78 -18.23
N PHE A 128 3.56 21.66 -18.15
CA PHE A 128 4.64 21.53 -17.17
C PHE A 128 4.12 21.50 -15.73
N GLN A 129 3.20 22.40 -15.38
CA GLN A 129 2.58 22.45 -14.04
C GLN A 129 1.79 21.18 -13.73
N ILE A 130 1.01 20.65 -14.68
CA ILE A 130 0.26 19.40 -14.49
C ILE A 130 1.20 18.22 -14.26
N ILE A 131 2.29 18.13 -15.03
CA ILE A 131 3.29 17.07 -14.85
C ILE A 131 3.95 17.18 -13.47
N ARG A 132 4.33 18.39 -13.06
CA ARG A 132 4.93 18.64 -11.74
C ARG A 132 3.98 18.26 -10.61
N ALA A 133 2.73 18.72 -10.67
CA ALA A 133 1.70 18.39 -9.68
C ALA A 133 1.47 16.87 -9.60
N ARG A 134 1.35 16.19 -10.74
CA ARG A 134 1.24 14.72 -10.78
C ARG A 134 2.39 14.02 -10.06
N ARG A 135 3.64 14.47 -10.26
CA ARG A 135 4.79 13.85 -9.57
C ARG A 135 4.72 14.07 -8.06
N VAL A 136 4.43 15.31 -7.64
CA VAL A 136 4.33 15.65 -6.21
C VAL A 136 3.26 14.79 -5.54
N PHE A 137 2.04 14.79 -6.07
CA PHE A 137 0.96 13.96 -5.52
C PHE A 137 1.26 12.47 -5.61
N GLY A 138 1.89 12.01 -6.70
CA GLY A 138 2.31 10.61 -6.84
C GLY A 138 3.29 10.18 -5.75
N TYR A 139 4.30 10.99 -5.44
CA TYR A 139 5.28 10.67 -4.38
C TYR A 139 4.69 10.79 -2.98
N ILE A 140 3.82 11.77 -2.73
CA ILE A 140 3.08 11.87 -1.46
C ILE A 140 2.22 10.62 -1.27
N GLY A 141 1.46 10.21 -2.30
CA GLY A 141 0.63 9.01 -2.27
C GLY A 141 1.45 7.74 -2.01
N VAL A 142 2.56 7.55 -2.72
CA VAL A 142 3.49 6.43 -2.48
C VAL A 142 3.99 6.42 -1.03
N SER A 143 4.32 7.58 -0.46
CA SER A 143 4.80 7.68 0.93
C SER A 143 3.73 7.23 1.93
N PHE A 144 2.48 7.65 1.74
CA PHE A 144 1.35 7.20 2.55
C PHE A 144 1.05 5.70 2.36
N LEU A 145 1.16 5.17 1.15
CA LEU A 145 1.01 3.73 0.92
C LEU A 145 2.06 2.92 1.69
N PHE A 146 3.31 3.41 1.79
CA PHE A 146 4.32 2.79 2.65
C PHE A 146 3.94 2.84 4.12
N LEU A 147 3.41 3.95 4.62
CA LEU A 147 2.88 4.03 5.99
C LEU A 147 1.77 3.01 6.20
N GLY A 148 0.85 2.88 5.24
CA GLY A 148 -0.25 1.91 5.29
C GLY A 148 0.26 0.47 5.38
N VAL A 149 1.24 0.11 4.55
CA VAL A 149 1.89 -1.21 4.56
C VAL A 149 2.66 -1.48 5.84
N ILE A 150 3.38 -0.49 6.38
CA ILE A 150 4.08 -0.61 7.66
C ILE A 150 3.07 -0.85 8.79
N GLY A 151 1.98 -0.08 8.81
CA GLY A 151 0.87 -0.29 9.75
C GLY A 151 0.34 -1.72 9.64
N MET A 152 0.03 -2.17 8.43
CA MET A 152 -0.56 -3.49 8.17
C MET A 152 0.36 -4.62 8.64
N PHE A 153 1.66 -4.50 8.40
CA PHE A 153 2.66 -5.46 8.88
C PHE A 153 2.62 -5.57 10.41
N PHE A 154 2.64 -4.42 11.10
CA PHE A 154 2.65 -4.40 12.56
C PHE A 154 1.30 -4.70 13.20
N VAL A 155 0.17 -4.52 12.50
CA VAL A 155 -1.14 -5.03 12.93
C VAL A 155 -1.10 -6.55 13.08
N GLY A 156 -0.46 -7.26 12.14
CA GLY A 156 -0.31 -8.71 12.26
C GLY A 156 0.69 -9.16 13.32
N ILE A 157 1.69 -8.33 13.66
CA ILE A 157 2.63 -8.63 14.75
C ILE A 157 1.96 -8.38 16.11
N PHE A 158 1.38 -7.20 16.27
CA PHE A 158 0.68 -6.76 17.48
C PHE A 158 -0.81 -7.00 17.29
N SER A 159 -1.18 -8.28 17.19
CA SER A 159 -2.58 -8.71 17.15
C SER A 159 -3.33 -8.26 18.40
N GLU A 160 -4.67 -8.23 18.35
CA GLU A 160 -5.53 -7.67 19.41
C GLU A 160 -5.17 -8.23 20.80
N ASP A 161 -5.03 -9.56 20.91
CA ASP A 161 -4.71 -10.23 22.17
C ASP A 161 -3.22 -10.12 22.58
N ARG A 162 -2.34 -9.77 21.64
CA ARG A 162 -0.87 -9.83 21.78
C ARG A 162 -0.20 -8.46 21.67
N SER A 163 -0.99 -7.40 21.82
CA SER A 163 -0.54 -6.03 21.67
C SER A 163 -0.27 -5.39 23.04
N PRO A 164 1.00 -5.20 23.46
CA PRO A 164 1.29 -4.37 24.62
C PRO A 164 0.89 -2.92 24.34
N LEU A 165 0.39 -2.22 25.37
CA LEU A 165 0.13 -0.77 25.33
C LEU A 165 -0.79 -0.32 24.18
N SER A 166 -1.71 -1.19 23.73
CA SER A 166 -2.65 -0.89 22.63
C SER A 166 -1.97 -0.48 21.31
N PHE A 167 -0.74 -0.95 21.06
CA PHE A 167 -0.04 -0.73 19.80
C PHE A 167 -0.85 -1.19 18.57
N HIS A 168 -1.68 -2.22 18.70
CA HIS A 168 -2.63 -2.65 17.66
C HIS A 168 -3.41 -1.47 17.10
N TYR A 169 -4.02 -0.65 17.97
CA TYR A 169 -4.83 0.50 17.58
C TYR A 169 -4.01 1.56 16.82
N ILE A 170 -2.78 1.81 17.25
CA ILE A 170 -1.88 2.77 16.59
C ILE A 170 -1.55 2.29 15.18
N PHE A 171 -1.19 1.01 15.03
CA PHE A 171 -0.83 0.44 13.73
C PHE A 171 -2.04 0.24 12.82
N ALA A 172 -3.22 -0.09 13.36
CA ALA A 172 -4.48 -0.13 12.62
C ALA A 172 -4.82 1.26 12.08
N THR A 173 -4.72 2.30 12.93
CA THR A 173 -4.89 3.69 12.52
C THR A 173 -3.90 4.07 11.41
N LEU A 174 -2.63 3.73 11.58
CA LEU A 174 -1.59 3.97 10.57
C LEU A 174 -1.90 3.27 9.25
N THR A 175 -2.44 2.05 9.30
CA THR A 175 -2.88 1.26 8.15
C THR A 175 -3.97 1.98 7.37
N PHE A 176 -5.07 2.33 8.03
CA PHE A 176 -6.21 2.97 7.39
C PHE A 176 -5.89 4.38 6.90
N VAL A 177 -5.22 5.21 7.70
CA VAL A 177 -4.77 6.55 7.30
C VAL A 177 -3.82 6.46 6.11
N GLY A 178 -2.83 5.56 6.19
CA GLY A 178 -1.85 5.34 5.13
C GLY A 178 -2.50 4.93 3.80
N PHE A 179 -3.42 3.96 3.82
CA PHE A 179 -4.12 3.54 2.61
C PHE A 179 -5.14 4.57 2.11
N ALA A 180 -5.85 5.28 2.99
CA ALA A 180 -6.82 6.31 2.59
C ALA A 180 -6.12 7.52 1.94
N PHE A 181 -5.11 8.10 2.59
CA PHE A 181 -4.34 9.21 2.01
C PHE A 181 -3.49 8.76 0.82
N GLY A 182 -2.96 7.54 0.88
CA GLY A 182 -2.27 6.92 -0.25
C GLY A 182 -3.16 6.85 -1.48
N ALA A 183 -4.36 6.30 -1.33
CA ALA A 183 -5.37 6.24 -2.39
C ALA A 183 -5.74 7.65 -2.90
N PHE A 184 -6.01 8.60 -2.00
CA PHE A 184 -6.37 9.96 -2.36
C PHE A 184 -5.32 10.62 -3.26
N PHE A 185 -4.06 10.68 -2.82
CA PHE A 185 -3.00 11.37 -3.57
C PHE A 185 -2.58 10.62 -4.84
N THR A 186 -2.52 9.28 -4.80
CA THR A 186 -2.31 8.45 -5.99
C THR A 186 -3.44 8.62 -7.00
N GLY A 187 -4.69 8.73 -6.53
CA GLY A 187 -5.88 9.00 -7.33
C GLY A 187 -5.82 10.37 -8.02
N VAL A 188 -5.46 11.43 -7.29
CA VAL A 188 -5.22 12.77 -7.85
C VAL A 188 -4.15 12.69 -8.95
N ALA A 189 -3.02 12.01 -8.69
CA ALA A 189 -1.95 11.85 -9.68
C ALA A 189 -2.42 11.12 -10.95
N ILE A 190 -3.35 10.16 -10.84
CA ILE A 190 -3.98 9.45 -11.97
C ILE A 190 -4.92 10.38 -12.75
N VAL A 191 -5.78 11.13 -12.07
CA VAL A 191 -6.75 12.04 -12.70
C VAL A 191 -6.06 13.15 -13.49
N LEU A 192 -4.97 13.70 -12.96
CA LEU A 192 -4.20 14.78 -13.58
C LEU A 192 -3.62 14.39 -14.95
N LYS A 193 -3.26 13.12 -15.16
CA LYS A 193 -2.75 12.66 -16.45
C LYS A 193 -3.09 11.19 -16.71
N ARG A 194 -3.98 10.96 -17.68
CA ARG A 194 -4.28 9.62 -18.19
C ARG A 194 -3.05 9.08 -18.92
N LYS A 195 -2.41 8.07 -18.35
CA LYS A 195 -1.37 7.28 -19.04
C LYS A 195 -1.59 5.80 -18.81
N LEU A 196 -1.45 5.37 -17.57
CA LEU A 196 -1.48 3.95 -17.25
C LEU A 196 -2.86 3.47 -16.80
N PHE A 197 -3.52 4.27 -15.97
CA PHE A 197 -4.79 3.96 -15.35
C PHE A 197 -5.91 4.86 -15.91
N PRO A 198 -7.14 4.34 -16.09
CA PRO A 198 -8.31 5.14 -16.42
C PRO A 198 -8.61 6.18 -15.33
N LYS A 199 -9.12 7.36 -15.71
CA LYS A 199 -9.46 8.42 -14.75
C LYS A 199 -10.53 7.99 -13.74
N ILE A 200 -11.47 7.13 -14.14
CA ILE A 200 -12.52 6.62 -13.25
C ILE A 200 -11.94 5.89 -12.03
N VAL A 201 -10.83 5.15 -12.21
CA VAL A 201 -10.11 4.52 -11.09
C VAL A 201 -9.55 5.59 -10.17
N GLY A 202 -8.95 6.65 -10.74
CA GLY A 202 -8.45 7.78 -9.95
C GLY A 202 -9.54 8.50 -9.16
N TYR A 203 -10.72 8.74 -9.76
CA TYR A 203 -11.85 9.33 -9.04
C TYR A 203 -12.35 8.44 -7.91
N PHE A 204 -12.45 7.13 -8.14
CA PHE A 204 -12.82 6.19 -7.08
C PHE A 204 -11.77 6.16 -5.94
N MET A 205 -10.47 6.19 -6.27
CA MET A 205 -9.41 6.26 -5.25
C MET A 205 -9.45 7.53 -4.40
N ILE A 206 -9.91 8.65 -4.99
CA ILE A 206 -10.10 9.92 -4.27
C ILE A 206 -11.33 9.84 -3.36
N LEU A 207 -12.45 9.33 -3.87
CA LEU A 207 -13.74 9.44 -3.19
C LEU A 207 -14.03 8.23 -2.29
N GLY A 208 -13.79 7.01 -2.75
CA GLY A 208 -14.17 5.78 -2.04
C GLY A 208 -13.58 5.69 -0.63
N PRO A 209 -12.25 5.50 -0.48
CA PRO A 209 -11.64 5.37 0.83
C PRO A 209 -11.81 6.61 1.71
N SER A 210 -11.78 7.81 1.12
CA SER A 210 -11.94 9.06 1.87
C SER A 210 -13.37 9.24 2.40
N SER A 211 -14.40 8.98 1.59
CA SER A 211 -15.79 9.02 2.05
C SER A 211 -16.06 7.95 3.10
N ALA A 212 -15.55 6.72 2.92
CA ALA A 212 -15.65 5.66 3.92
C ALA A 212 -15.00 6.07 5.25
N SER A 213 -13.82 6.70 5.20
CA SER A 213 -13.12 7.21 6.39
C SER A 213 -13.90 8.33 7.09
N ILE A 214 -14.50 9.25 6.33
CA ILE A 214 -15.34 10.32 6.89
C ILE A 214 -16.57 9.72 7.57
N PHE A 215 -17.24 8.75 6.93
CA PHE A 215 -18.38 8.08 7.53
C PHE A 215 -17.99 7.33 8.78
N PHE A 216 -16.85 6.63 8.81
CA PHE A 216 -16.35 5.97 10.02
C PHE A 216 -16.16 6.94 11.19
N LEU A 217 -15.62 8.13 10.94
CA LEU A 217 -15.40 9.14 11.98
C LEU A 217 -16.70 9.75 12.52
N ILE A 218 -17.66 10.02 11.64
CA ILE A 218 -18.96 10.61 12.02
C ILE A 218 -19.90 9.54 12.61
N ALA A 219 -19.80 8.29 12.13
CA ALA A 219 -20.64 7.15 12.46
C ALA A 219 -22.16 7.47 12.43
N PRO A 220 -22.70 7.91 11.27
CA PRO A 220 -24.13 8.25 11.18
C PRO A 220 -25.00 7.01 11.38
N GLN A 221 -26.01 7.13 12.25
CA GLN A 221 -27.02 6.06 12.39
C GLN A 221 -27.79 5.88 11.08
N PRO A 222 -28.12 4.64 10.67
CA PRO A 222 -28.03 3.39 11.43
C PRO A 222 -26.70 2.61 11.26
N LEU A 223 -25.66 3.20 10.66
CA LEU A 223 -24.40 2.50 10.38
C LEU A 223 -23.54 2.40 11.65
N THR A 224 -23.12 1.18 12.00
CA THR A 224 -22.21 0.94 13.12
C THR A 224 -20.77 1.27 12.72
N ARG A 225 -19.90 1.58 13.69
CA ARG A 225 -18.48 1.81 13.42
C ARG A 225 -17.77 0.57 12.88
N GLN A 226 -18.15 -0.60 13.40
CA GLN A 226 -17.67 -1.90 12.96
C GLN A 226 -17.94 -2.09 11.47
N PHE A 227 -19.20 -1.91 11.04
CA PHE A 227 -19.56 -2.03 9.65
C PHE A 227 -18.85 -1.00 8.75
N LEU A 228 -18.68 0.23 9.24
CA LEU A 228 -17.96 1.27 8.51
C LEU A 228 -16.47 0.95 8.34
N GLU A 229 -15.85 0.28 9.30
CA GLU A 229 -14.47 -0.24 9.16
C GLU A 229 -14.37 -1.26 8.01
N TRP A 230 -15.36 -2.17 7.90
CA TRP A 230 -15.47 -3.09 6.77
C TRP A 230 -15.65 -2.37 5.44
N ILE A 231 -16.48 -1.33 5.40
CA ILE A 231 -16.64 -0.51 4.20
C ILE A 231 -15.32 0.17 3.82
N MET A 232 -14.56 0.68 4.78
CA MET A 232 -13.22 1.23 4.53
C MET A 232 -12.28 0.19 3.93
N LEU A 233 -12.24 -1.02 4.50
CA LEU A 233 -11.43 -2.13 3.99
C LEU A 233 -11.84 -2.53 2.56
N PHE A 234 -13.12 -2.76 2.30
CA PHE A 234 -13.60 -3.15 0.98
C PHE A 234 -13.41 -2.05 -0.05
N SER A 235 -13.55 -0.77 0.33
CA SER A 235 -13.23 0.36 -0.53
C SER A 235 -11.74 0.37 -0.89
N ALA A 236 -10.85 0.09 0.08
CA ALA A 236 -9.43 -0.03 -0.17
C ALA A 236 -9.10 -1.22 -1.10
N LEU A 237 -9.73 -2.38 -0.87
CA LEU A 237 -9.55 -3.57 -1.72
C LEU A 237 -10.03 -3.34 -3.15
N MET A 238 -11.16 -2.68 -3.34
CA MET A 238 -11.72 -2.44 -4.67
C MET A 238 -10.75 -1.68 -5.58
N TRP A 239 -10.12 -0.61 -5.08
CA TRP A 239 -9.13 0.10 -5.89
C TRP A 239 -7.82 -0.69 -6.01
N TYR A 240 -7.38 -1.35 -4.94
CA TYR A 240 -6.16 -2.17 -4.95
C TYR A 240 -6.23 -3.25 -6.03
N TYR A 241 -7.30 -4.05 -6.04
CA TYR A 241 -7.52 -5.11 -7.03
C TYR A 241 -7.59 -4.54 -8.45
N THR A 242 -8.22 -3.37 -8.63
CA THR A 242 -8.28 -2.71 -9.94
C THR A 242 -6.90 -2.28 -10.45
N ILE A 243 -6.07 -1.66 -9.59
CA ILE A 243 -4.70 -1.26 -9.92
C ILE A 243 -3.83 -2.48 -10.23
N VAL A 244 -3.95 -3.52 -9.40
CA VAL A 244 -3.26 -4.80 -9.57
C VAL A 244 -3.60 -5.43 -10.91
N TRP A 245 -4.90 -5.54 -11.25
CA TRP A 245 -5.37 -6.12 -12.50
C TRP A 245 -4.79 -5.39 -13.71
N ILE A 246 -4.90 -4.06 -13.76
CA ILE A 246 -4.36 -3.24 -14.84
C ILE A 246 -2.84 -3.39 -14.94
N THR A 247 -2.14 -3.47 -13.80
CA THR A 247 -0.69 -3.66 -13.75
C THR A 247 -0.30 -5.03 -14.31
N LEU A 248 -0.98 -6.12 -13.90
CA LEU A 248 -0.73 -7.46 -14.40
C LEU A 248 -0.95 -7.57 -15.91
N GLN A 249 -2.03 -6.99 -16.44
CA GLN A 249 -2.27 -6.97 -17.88
C GLN A 249 -1.07 -6.37 -18.63
N LYS A 250 -0.55 -5.23 -18.17
CA LYS A 250 0.60 -4.58 -18.79
C LYS A 250 1.90 -5.37 -18.63
N LEU A 251 2.17 -5.92 -17.45
CA LEU A 251 3.36 -6.73 -17.22
C LEU A 251 3.34 -8.00 -18.07
N ASN A 252 2.18 -8.63 -18.24
CA ASN A 252 2.02 -9.81 -19.10
C ASN A 252 2.31 -9.45 -20.56
N THR A 253 1.78 -8.34 -21.07
CA THR A 253 2.09 -7.87 -22.42
C THR A 253 3.59 -7.62 -22.59
N LEU A 254 4.22 -6.89 -21.66
CA LEU A 254 5.66 -6.60 -21.72
C LEU A 254 6.51 -7.87 -21.70
N LEU A 255 6.22 -8.80 -20.79
CA LEU A 255 6.98 -10.04 -20.63
C LEU A 255 6.72 -11.04 -21.76
N PHE A 256 5.54 -11.01 -22.38
CA PHE A 256 5.24 -11.84 -23.55
C PHE A 256 6.08 -11.41 -24.76
N PHE A 257 6.17 -10.11 -25.03
CA PHE A 257 6.97 -9.59 -26.14
C PHE A 257 8.48 -9.55 -25.84
N ASN A 258 8.87 -9.41 -24.57
CA ASN A 258 10.26 -9.42 -24.16
C ASN A 258 10.43 -10.09 -22.77
N PRO A 259 10.67 -11.42 -22.73
CA PRO A 259 10.83 -12.17 -21.49
C PRO A 259 12.00 -11.72 -20.60
N ASN A 260 12.94 -10.96 -21.17
CA ASN A 260 14.13 -10.43 -20.51
C ASN A 260 14.05 -8.91 -20.27
N PHE A 261 12.86 -8.31 -20.43
CA PHE A 261 12.67 -6.87 -20.25
C PHE A 261 13.09 -6.41 -18.86
N LYS A 262 13.94 -5.38 -18.86
CA LYS A 262 14.29 -4.57 -17.69
C LYS A 262 13.89 -3.14 -18.01
N TRP A 263 13.36 -2.45 -17.01
CA TRP A 263 12.99 -1.03 -17.12
C TRP A 263 14.19 -0.13 -17.35
#